data_AF-A0A9Q4HWA7-F1
#
_entry.id   AF-A0A9Q4HWA7-F1
#
_cell.length_a   1.000
_cell.length_b   1.000
_cell.length_c   1.000
_cell.angle_alpha   90.00
_cell.angle_beta   90.00
_cell.angle_gamma   90.00
#
_symmetry.space_group_name_H-M   'P 1'
#
loop_
_entity.id
_entity.type
_entity.pdbx_description
1 polymer ?
#
loop_
_entity_poly.entity_id
_entity_poly.type
_entity_poly.pdbx_seq_one_letter_code
_entity_poly.pdbx_strand_id
1 'polypeptide(L)'
;MARERIVLISEEVKKEVTLESKIRSGELDFEKYTTLPEEEQKTVIEMLFKLASEKIDPHQGNSTLEFILFGFMRLMNKKIKGLSLTQEDKSIEESLNRILEMHDITNMNKLRSDWLFNYMGYAEKKSEEILQNRQEHVHRKTRITGKVDE
;
A
#
# COMPACT_ATOMS: atom_id res chain seq x y z
N MET A 1 14.27 -20.05 42.41
CA MET A 1 14.58 -18.65 42.05
C MET A 1 14.16 -18.41 40.62
N ALA A 2 13.07 -17.69 40.41
CA ALA A 2 12.57 -17.37 39.08
C ALA A 2 13.52 -16.36 38.43
N ARG A 3 14.10 -16.70 37.28
CA ARG A 3 14.82 -15.75 36.42
C ARG A 3 13.77 -14.89 35.75
N GLU A 4 13.56 -13.67 36.24
CA GLU A 4 12.85 -12.64 35.50
C GLU A 4 13.68 -12.29 34.25
N ARG A 5 13.14 -12.63 33.07
CA ARG A 5 13.67 -12.15 31.78
C ARG A 5 13.30 -10.68 31.68
N ILE A 6 14.23 -9.79 32.00
CA ILE A 6 14.12 -8.37 31.66
C ILE A 6 14.20 -8.28 30.14
N VAL A 7 13.04 -8.13 29.47
CA VAL A 7 12.98 -7.79 28.05
C VAL A 7 13.38 -6.32 27.94
N LEU A 8 14.62 -6.06 27.54
CA LEU A 8 15.09 -4.74 27.13
C LEU A 8 14.36 -4.36 25.83
N ILE A 9 13.19 -3.75 25.98
CA ILE A 9 12.52 -3.07 24.87
C ILE A 9 13.40 -1.87 24.50
N SER A 10 13.79 -1.77 23.22
CA SER A 10 14.61 -0.65 22.75
C SER A 10 13.85 0.68 22.90
N GLU A 11 14.59 1.78 23.07
CA GLU A 11 14.00 3.12 23.18
C GLU A 11 13.15 3.48 21.95
N GLU A 12 13.53 2.99 20.77
CA GLU A 12 12.75 3.11 19.53
C GLU A 12 11.38 2.43 19.64
N VAL A 13 11.33 1.18 20.12
CA VAL A 13 10.06 0.46 20.28
C VAL A 13 9.16 1.12 21.33
N LYS A 14 9.73 1.68 22.41
CA LYS A 14 8.96 2.44 23.41
C LYS A 14 8.36 3.71 22.81
N LYS A 15 9.14 4.43 21.98
CA LYS A 15 8.66 5.62 21.27
C LYS A 15 7.53 5.26 20.31
N GLU A 16 7.66 4.16 19.58
CA GLU A 16 6.62 3.71 18.66
C GLU A 16 5.30 3.39 19.36
N VAL A 17 5.35 2.61 20.45
CA VAL A 17 4.15 2.27 21.25
C VAL A 17 3.49 3.52 21.84
N THR A 18 4.29 4.51 22.25
CA THR A 18 3.77 5.77 22.80
C THR A 18 3.07 6.59 21.73
N LEU A 19 3.65 6.71 20.53
CA LEU A 19 3.04 7.40 19.40
C LEU A 19 1.75 6.71 18.95
N GLU A 20 1.75 5.38 18.85
CA GLU A 20 0.55 4.61 18.49
C GLU A 20 -0.59 4.83 19.51
N SER A 21 -0.27 4.82 20.81
CA SER A 21 -1.25 5.10 21.87
C SER A 21 -1.88 6.49 21.71
N LYS A 22 -1.05 7.52 21.48
CA LYS A 22 -1.51 8.90 21.26
C LYS A 22 -2.35 9.06 20.00
N ILE A 23 -2.03 8.32 18.93
CA ILE A 23 -2.84 8.27 17.70
C ILE A 23 -4.21 7.67 18.01
N ARG A 24 -4.26 6.51 18.68
CA ARG A 24 -5.52 5.80 18.98
C ARG A 24 -6.42 6.55 19.96
N SER A 25 -5.84 7.29 20.92
CA SER A 25 -6.59 8.10 21.89
C SER A 25 -7.10 9.42 21.32
N GLY A 26 -6.64 9.83 20.13
CA GLY A 26 -6.92 11.15 19.56
C GLY A 26 -6.13 12.28 20.23
N GLU A 27 -5.17 11.96 21.10
CA GLU A 27 -4.29 12.95 21.71
C GLU A 27 -3.30 13.55 20.71
N LEU A 28 -2.97 12.84 19.63
CA LEU A 28 -2.19 13.35 18.51
C LEU A 28 -3.13 13.84 17.38
N ASP A 29 -3.28 15.15 17.28
CA ASP A 29 -4.07 15.86 16.27
C ASP A 29 -3.17 16.61 15.29
N PHE A 30 -3.75 17.34 14.33
CA PHE A 30 -2.99 18.09 13.32
C PHE A 30 -2.03 19.11 13.94
N GLU A 31 -2.48 19.86 14.95
CA GLU A 31 -1.67 20.88 15.60
C GLU A 31 -0.43 20.25 16.22
N LYS A 32 -0.60 19.17 16.99
CA LYS A 32 0.54 18.49 17.62
C LYS A 32 1.41 17.75 16.62
N TYR A 33 0.83 17.16 15.57
CA TYR A 33 1.56 16.50 14.49
C TYR A 33 2.56 17.44 13.82
N THR A 34 2.15 18.66 13.48
CA THR A 34 3.04 19.64 12.82
C THR A 34 4.20 20.13 13.70
N THR A 35 4.09 19.95 15.02
CA THR A 35 5.17 20.29 15.97
C THR A 35 6.19 19.17 16.18
N LEU A 36 5.94 17.96 15.66
CA LEU A 36 6.87 16.84 15.77
C LEU A 36 8.08 17.02 14.83
N PRO A 37 9.26 16.47 15.17
CA PRO A 37 10.39 16.35 14.24
C PRO A 37 10.00 15.59 12.96
N GLU A 38 10.63 15.90 11.82
CA GLU A 38 10.31 15.28 10.52
C GLU A 38 10.34 13.74 10.54
N GLU A 39 11.34 13.15 11.22
CA GLU A 39 11.43 11.70 11.37
C GLU A 39 10.24 11.12 12.16
N GLU A 40 9.78 11.80 13.21
CA GLU A 40 8.61 11.36 13.99
C GLU A 40 7.30 11.57 13.20
N GLN A 41 7.21 12.63 12.40
CA GLN A 41 6.09 12.83 11.48
C GLN A 41 5.98 11.69 10.47
N LYS A 42 7.11 11.24 9.91
CA LYS A 42 7.17 10.09 9.01
C LYS A 42 6.74 8.80 9.71
N THR A 43 7.22 8.56 10.92
CA THR A 43 6.80 7.40 11.74
C THR A 43 5.29 7.41 12.01
N VAL A 44 4.70 8.58 12.31
CA VAL A 44 3.25 8.71 12.52
C VAL A 44 2.47 8.40 11.25
N ILE A 45 2.91 8.87 10.07
CA ILE A 45 2.28 8.53 8.78
C ILE A 45 2.34 7.01 8.56
N GLU A 46 3.49 6.39 8.77
CA GLU A 46 3.68 4.94 8.61
C GLU A 46 2.78 4.14 9.57
N MET A 47 2.64 4.59 10.82
CA MET A 47 1.71 3.99 11.79
C MET A 47 0.26 4.14 11.35
N LEU A 48 -0.18 5.33 10.92
CA LEU A 48 -1.55 5.54 10.43
C LEU A 48 -1.87 4.63 9.25
N PHE A 49 -0.90 4.44 8.34
CA PHE A 49 -1.04 3.50 7.24
C PHE A 49 -1.15 2.05 7.73
N LYS A 50 -0.28 1.64 8.67
CA LYS A 50 -0.32 0.30 9.26
C LYS A 50 -1.63 0.03 9.98
N LEU A 51 -2.10 0.96 10.82
CA LEU A 51 -3.38 0.91 11.52
C LEU A 51 -4.57 0.76 10.56
N ALA A 52 -4.53 1.46 9.43
CA ALA A 52 -5.53 1.30 8.38
C ALA A 52 -5.45 -0.09 7.73
N SER A 53 -4.24 -0.59 7.48
CA SER A 53 -4.01 -1.92 6.87
C SER A 53 -4.37 -3.09 7.78
N GLU A 54 -4.22 -2.97 9.11
CA GLU A 54 -4.56 -4.02 10.09
C GLU A 54 -6.04 -4.42 10.06
N LYS A 55 -6.91 -3.51 9.59
CA LYS A 55 -8.35 -3.76 9.47
C LYS A 55 -8.73 -4.47 8.16
N ILE A 56 -7.79 -4.62 7.23
CA ILE A 56 -8.02 -5.22 5.91
C ILE A 56 -7.16 -6.47 5.80
N ASP A 57 -7.77 -7.64 5.59
CA ASP A 57 -7.03 -8.86 5.30
C ASP A 57 -6.30 -8.70 3.94
N PRO A 58 -4.95 -8.75 3.91
CA PRO A 58 -4.19 -8.60 2.68
C PRO A 58 -4.54 -9.65 1.62
N HIS A 59 -4.95 -10.85 2.03
CA HIS A 59 -5.39 -11.90 1.10
C HIS A 59 -6.70 -11.51 0.42
N GLN A 60 -7.65 -10.94 1.15
CA GLN A 60 -8.91 -10.45 0.58
C GLN A 60 -8.66 -9.26 -0.35
N GLY A 61 -7.74 -8.35 0.02
CA GLY A 61 -7.31 -7.25 -0.83
C GLY A 61 -6.74 -7.73 -2.17
N ASN A 62 -5.82 -8.70 -2.12
CA ASN A 62 -5.22 -9.29 -3.32
C ASN A 62 -6.25 -10.00 -4.20
N SER A 63 -7.14 -10.82 -3.62
CA SER A 63 -8.20 -11.49 -4.38
C SER A 63 -9.18 -10.49 -5.02
N THR A 64 -9.46 -9.37 -4.36
CA THR A 64 -10.31 -8.32 -4.93
C THR A 64 -9.66 -7.71 -6.18
N LEU A 65 -8.37 -7.37 -6.11
CA LEU A 65 -7.61 -6.86 -7.26
C LEU A 65 -7.55 -7.87 -8.40
N GLU A 66 -7.35 -9.15 -8.06
CA GLU A 66 -7.34 -10.25 -9.03
C GLU A 66 -8.68 -10.35 -9.78
N PHE A 67 -9.82 -10.31 -9.08
CA PHE A 67 -11.13 -10.36 -9.72
C PHE A 67 -11.42 -9.14 -10.61
N ILE A 68 -11.03 -7.93 -10.17
CA ILE A 68 -11.14 -6.71 -10.98
C ILE A 68 -10.34 -6.86 -12.27
N LEU A 69 -9.09 -7.32 -12.17
CA LEU A 69 -8.20 -7.50 -13.31
C LEU A 69 -8.75 -8.54 -14.29
N PHE A 70 -9.17 -9.71 -13.81
CA PHE A 70 -9.72 -10.75 -14.68
C PHE A 70 -11.05 -10.36 -15.32
N GLY A 71 -11.91 -9.65 -14.58
CA GLY A 71 -13.13 -9.06 -15.13
C GLY A 71 -12.82 -8.11 -16.29
N PHE A 72 -11.88 -7.17 -16.09
CA PHE A 72 -11.43 -6.26 -17.12
C PHE A 72 -10.84 -6.99 -18.33
N MET A 73 -9.91 -7.93 -18.11
CA MET A 73 -9.27 -8.71 -19.16
C MET A 73 -10.29 -9.51 -20.00
N ARG A 74 -11.30 -10.12 -19.36
CA ARG A 74 -12.37 -10.84 -20.06
C ARG A 74 -13.11 -9.93 -21.05
N LEU A 75 -13.52 -8.75 -20.59
CA LEU A 75 -14.24 -7.78 -21.42
C LEU A 75 -13.37 -7.26 -22.57
N MET A 76 -12.12 -6.91 -22.27
CA MET A 76 -11.17 -6.41 -23.28
C MET A 76 -10.87 -7.45 -24.35
N ASN A 77 -10.66 -8.72 -23.95
CA ASN A 77 -10.43 -9.81 -24.89
C ASN A 77 -11.62 -10.01 -25.85
N LYS A 78 -12.86 -9.90 -25.35
CA LYS A 78 -14.06 -9.95 -26.19
C LYS A 78 -14.14 -8.77 -27.15
N LYS A 79 -13.93 -7.54 -26.66
CA LYS A 79 -13.93 -6.32 -27.47
C LYS A 79 -12.88 -6.36 -28.59
N ILE A 80 -11.64 -6.74 -28.26
CA ILE A 80 -10.53 -6.85 -29.23
C ILE A 80 -10.84 -7.90 -30.31
N LYS A 81 -11.50 -9.00 -29.92
CA LYS A 81 -11.89 -10.07 -30.86
C LYS A 81 -13.18 -9.78 -31.64
N GLY A 82 -13.80 -8.62 -31.45
CA GLY A 82 -15.08 -8.28 -32.08
C GLY A 82 -16.26 -9.16 -31.63
N LEU A 83 -16.15 -9.79 -30.45
CA LEU A 83 -17.21 -10.63 -29.89
C LEU A 83 -18.27 -9.76 -29.21
N SER A 84 -19.54 -10.10 -29.43
CA SER A 84 -20.64 -9.45 -28.71
C SER A 84 -20.59 -9.74 -27.20
N LEU A 85 -20.95 -8.74 -26.40
CA LEU A 85 -21.06 -8.87 -24.96
C LEU A 85 -22.41 -9.48 -24.57
N THR A 86 -22.39 -10.47 -23.69
CA THR A 86 -23.61 -11.04 -23.11
C THR A 86 -24.18 -10.10 -22.03
N GLN A 87 -25.38 -10.40 -21.53
CA GLN A 87 -25.95 -9.64 -20.41
C GLN A 87 -25.08 -9.75 -19.14
N GLU A 88 -24.46 -10.91 -18.91
CA GLU A 88 -23.51 -11.11 -17.82
C GLU A 88 -22.28 -10.19 -17.98
N ASP A 89 -21.72 -10.11 -19.18
CA ASP A 89 -20.56 -9.24 -19.45
C ASP A 89 -20.89 -7.76 -19.18
N LYS A 90 -22.10 -7.31 -19.53
CA LYS A 90 -22.55 -5.94 -19.23
C LYS A 90 -22.67 -5.68 -17.73
N SER A 91 -23.15 -6.65 -16.95
CA SER A 91 -23.19 -6.54 -15.48
C SER A 91 -21.79 -6.42 -14.86
N ILE A 92 -20.82 -7.16 -15.42
CA ILE A 92 -19.40 -7.03 -15.05
C ILE A 92 -18.89 -5.63 -15.39
N GLU A 93 -19.16 -5.14 -16.60
CA GLU A 93 -18.75 -3.79 -17.04
C GLU A 93 -19.31 -2.69 -16.13
N GLU A 94 -20.59 -2.75 -15.78
CA GLU A 94 -21.21 -1.82 -14.84
C GLU A 94 -20.57 -1.87 -13.45
N SER A 95 -20.24 -3.07 -12.97
CA SER A 95 -19.59 -3.25 -11.67
C SER A 95 -18.17 -2.65 -11.66
N LEU A 96 -17.41 -2.87 -12.73
CA LEU A 96 -16.08 -2.28 -12.90
C LEU A 96 -16.16 -0.75 -12.97
N ASN A 97 -17.13 -0.19 -13.69
CA ASN A 97 -17.32 1.27 -13.76
C ASN A 97 -17.63 1.87 -12.38
N ARG A 98 -18.51 1.25 -11.59
CA ARG A 98 -18.77 1.70 -10.21
C ARG A 98 -17.51 1.67 -9.35
N ILE A 99 -16.68 0.63 -9.48
CA ILE A 99 -15.40 0.53 -8.75
C ILE A 99 -14.44 1.65 -9.18
N LEU A 100 -14.37 1.96 -10.48
CA LEU A 100 -13.56 3.08 -10.98
C LEU A 100 -14.06 4.44 -10.45
N GLU A 101 -15.36 4.63 -10.31
CA GLU A 101 -15.92 5.87 -9.75
C GLU A 101 -15.63 6.04 -8.25
N MET A 102 -15.50 4.93 -7.51
CA MET A 102 -15.11 4.95 -6.09
C MET A 102 -13.64 5.32 -5.89
N HIS A 103 -12.78 5.06 -6.87
CA HIS A 103 -11.34 5.24 -6.72
C HIS A 103 -10.92 6.67 -7.13
N ASP A 104 -10.33 7.41 -6.19
CA ASP A 104 -9.93 8.82 -6.35
C ASP A 104 -9.08 9.08 -7.61
N ILE A 105 -8.18 8.15 -7.95
CA ILE A 105 -7.32 8.23 -9.15
C ILE A 105 -8.11 8.28 -10.45
N THR A 106 -9.18 7.51 -10.56
CA THR A 106 -9.96 7.33 -11.80
C THR A 106 -11.20 8.21 -11.84
N ASN A 107 -11.60 8.77 -10.70
CA ASN A 107 -12.69 9.74 -10.63
C ASN A 107 -12.24 11.13 -11.14
N MET A 108 -12.63 11.46 -12.37
CA MET A 108 -12.27 12.73 -13.02
C MET A 108 -12.85 13.98 -12.33
N ASN A 109 -13.77 13.83 -11.38
CA ASN A 109 -14.37 14.95 -10.66
C ASN A 109 -13.57 15.37 -9.41
N LYS A 110 -12.53 14.62 -9.04
CA LYS A 110 -11.72 14.89 -7.84
C LYS A 110 -10.31 15.31 -8.23
N LEU A 111 -9.87 16.48 -7.74
CA LEU A 111 -8.51 16.96 -7.98
C LEU A 111 -7.50 16.09 -7.23
N ARG A 112 -6.30 15.94 -7.79
CA ARG A 112 -5.20 15.18 -7.16
C ARG A 112 -4.84 15.69 -5.76
N SER A 113 -4.97 17.00 -5.53
CA SER A 113 -4.75 17.63 -4.21
C SER A 113 -5.70 17.11 -3.14
N ASP A 114 -6.87 16.61 -3.55
CA ASP A 114 -7.95 16.23 -2.64
C ASP A 114 -8.00 14.72 -2.43
N TRP A 115 -7.12 13.96 -3.10
CA TRP A 115 -7.00 12.53 -2.93
C TRP A 115 -6.70 12.19 -1.47
N LEU A 116 -7.37 11.16 -0.95
CA LEU A 116 -7.16 10.71 0.43
C LEU A 116 -5.72 10.23 0.68
N PHE A 117 -4.99 9.91 -0.38
CA PHE A 117 -3.64 9.38 -0.33
C PHE A 117 -2.84 9.77 -1.58
N ASN A 118 -1.55 10.06 -1.44
CA ASN A 118 -0.66 10.27 -2.58
C ASN A 118 -0.25 8.92 -3.19
N TYR A 119 -1.18 8.27 -3.89
CA TYR A 119 -1.00 6.95 -4.49
C TYR A 119 0.24 6.86 -5.39
N MET A 120 0.48 7.88 -6.22
CA MET A 120 1.62 7.89 -7.15
C MET A 120 2.95 8.03 -6.41
N GLY A 121 3.05 8.94 -5.44
CA GLY A 121 4.29 9.08 -4.66
C GLY A 121 4.61 7.81 -3.86
N TYR A 122 3.58 7.12 -3.35
CA TYR A 122 3.76 5.82 -2.73
C TYR A 122 4.28 4.77 -3.72
N ALA A 123 3.67 4.66 -4.90
CA ALA A 123 4.08 3.72 -5.93
C ALA A 123 5.51 3.97 -6.43
N GLU A 124 5.89 5.24 -6.64
CA GLU A 124 7.24 5.65 -7.04
C GLU A 124 8.26 5.23 -5.99
N LYS A 125 8.05 5.60 -4.71
CA LYS A 125 8.93 5.21 -3.61
C LYS A 125 9.08 3.70 -3.48
N LYS A 126 8.00 2.93 -3.60
CA LYS A 126 8.08 1.45 -3.57
C LYS A 126 8.82 0.88 -4.77
N SER A 127 8.70 1.50 -5.94
CA SER A 127 9.47 1.09 -7.12
C SER A 127 10.97 1.30 -6.93
N GLU A 128 11.36 2.44 -6.34
CA GLU A 128 12.76 2.73 -5.99
C GLU A 128 13.32 1.71 -4.99
N GLU A 129 12.60 1.45 -3.90
CA GLU A 129 12.98 0.44 -2.89
C GLU A 129 13.20 -0.95 -3.52
N ILE A 130 12.30 -1.37 -4.42
CA ILE A 130 12.40 -2.66 -5.13
C ILE A 130 13.63 -2.69 -6.04
N LEU A 131 13.88 -1.61 -6.79
CA LEU A 131 15.04 -1.53 -7.69
C LEU A 131 16.36 -1.57 -6.93
N GLN A 132 16.46 -0.84 -5.80
CA GLN A 132 17.62 -0.89 -4.93
C GLN A 132 17.86 -2.31 -4.39
N ASN A 133 16.81 -2.97 -3.88
CA ASN A 133 16.92 -4.34 -3.39
C ASN A 133 17.39 -5.33 -4.47
N ARG A 134 16.88 -5.18 -5.70
CA ARG A 134 17.31 -5.97 -6.86
C ARG A 134 18.77 -5.72 -7.21
N GLN A 135 19.22 -4.46 -7.22
CA GLN A 135 20.63 -4.14 -7.44
C GLN A 135 21.51 -4.80 -6.38
N GLU A 136 21.17 -4.68 -5.09
CA GLU A 136 21.90 -5.36 -4.02
C GLU A 136 21.92 -6.88 -4.21
N HIS A 137 20.80 -7.46 -4.67
CA HIS A 137 20.73 -8.89 -4.98
C HIS A 137 21.67 -9.29 -6.12
N VAL A 138 21.70 -8.54 -7.21
CA VAL A 138 22.64 -8.76 -8.33
C VAL A 138 24.08 -8.66 -7.83
N HIS A 139 24.44 -7.64 -7.06
CA HIS A 139 25.79 -7.52 -6.48
C HIS A 139 26.16 -8.73 -5.60
N ARG A 140 25.24 -9.19 -4.74
CA ARG A 140 25.43 -10.39 -3.93
C ARG A 140 25.64 -11.62 -4.81
N LYS A 141 24.81 -11.80 -5.84
CA LYS A 141 24.88 -12.92 -6.79
C LYS A 141 26.22 -12.89 -7.54
N THR A 142 26.59 -11.78 -8.16
CA THR A 142 27.87 -11.64 -8.89
C THR A 142 29.07 -11.91 -8.01
N ARG A 143 29.06 -11.42 -6.77
CA ARG A 143 30.15 -11.70 -5.82
C ARG A 143 30.32 -13.20 -5.53
N ILE A 144 29.21 -13.96 -5.53
CA ILE A 144 29.22 -15.39 -5.23
C ILE A 144 29.47 -16.24 -6.48
N THR A 145 28.86 -15.89 -7.61
CA THR A 145 28.83 -16.71 -8.83
C THR A 145 29.81 -16.25 -9.91
N GLY A 146 30.37 -15.04 -9.78
CA GLY A 146 31.24 -14.43 -10.79
C GLY A 146 30.51 -13.95 -12.05
N LYS A 147 29.17 -13.96 -12.07
CA LYS A 147 28.36 -13.61 -13.25
C LYS A 147 27.37 -12.50 -12.93
N VAL A 148 27.19 -11.56 -13.87
CA VAL A 148 26.31 -10.39 -13.70
C VAL A 148 24.86 -10.67 -14.12
N ASP A 149 24.59 -11.57 -15.07
CA ASP A 149 23.33 -12.32 -15.25
C ASP A 149 23.34 -13.16 -16.56
N GLU A 150 22.38 -14.10 -16.66
CA GLU A 150 21.66 -14.51 -17.89
C GLU A 150 20.25 -13.93 -17.79
#